data_AF-R9XCH6-F1
#
_entry.id   AF-R9XCH6-F1
#
_cell.length_a   1.000
_cell.length_b   1.000
_cell.length_c   1.000
_cell.angle_alpha   90.00
_cell.angle_beta   90.00
_cell.angle_gamma   90.00
#
_symmetry.space_group_name_H-M   'P 1'
#
loop_
_entity.id
_entity.type
_entity.pdbx_description
1 polymer ?
#
loop_
_entity_poly.entity_id
_entity_poly.type
_entity_poly.pdbx_seq_one_letter_code
_entity_poly.pdbx_strand_id
1 'polypeptide(L)'
;MTLDLTKQLHEILTAGGHPNVQLRLQPPQPGYKGIVAIPNNDSTEVVCFLDAFREIFIECHKILADCLENRTGTVPPDAFMATIGLLFTSYENRSALNMHERLFLERMDSSEAAKSLDQEIKYVEALLTSNIGKLNKSSSLWIWYRKLVVLQREMFTTAHQRVIEVCRQSAELHFANYYCWNTLRWYYDVLEWSNEDVTPLREMVRAFAFSHLRDVSAWDALSYLHSDGGAYTSSEYTRLAQCLGLEVQLKPPLATAAQARCQKAAELARELIKFIDTCDVCEWNAYRCLYLLLQYSHCNTAELLAQWQQELDSFESKVMLVRGCPILPQLAPGNDLLEDIRQKQMMNKKRLLHMVHEAQAGE
;
A
#
# COMPACT_ATOMS: atom_id res chain seq x y z
N MET A 1 6.26 14.65 34.67
CA MET A 1 5.17 13.96 33.94
C MET A 1 5.72 12.61 33.54
N THR A 2 4.99 11.55 33.82
CA THR A 2 5.46 10.20 33.55
C THR A 2 4.77 9.73 32.27
N LEU A 3 5.53 9.53 31.19
CA LEU A 3 5.02 9.03 29.89
C LEU A 3 4.63 7.54 29.97
N ASP A 4 3.94 7.13 31.04
CA ASP A 4 3.77 5.73 31.41
C ASP A 4 2.92 4.99 30.37
N LEU A 5 1.84 5.60 29.90
CA LEU A 5 1.00 5.01 28.85
C LEU A 5 1.74 4.92 27.50
N THR A 6 2.55 5.92 27.14
CA THR A 6 3.32 5.88 25.90
C THR A 6 4.41 4.82 25.96
N LYS A 7 5.10 4.69 27.11
CA LYS A 7 6.08 3.62 27.36
C LYS A 7 5.41 2.26 27.30
N GLN A 8 4.28 2.08 27.99
CA GLN A 8 3.49 0.86 27.98
C GLN A 8 3.07 0.48 26.54
N LEU A 9 2.55 1.44 25.76
CA LEU A 9 2.16 1.21 24.38
C LEU A 9 3.34 0.72 23.55
N HIS A 10 4.45 1.46 23.59
CA HIS A 10 5.65 1.15 22.83
C HIS A 10 6.22 -0.22 23.22
N GLU A 11 6.32 -0.52 24.51
CA GLU A 11 6.80 -1.81 25.01
C GLU A 11 5.92 -2.95 24.54
N ILE A 12 4.60 -2.84 24.63
CA ILE A 12 3.68 -3.89 24.19
C ILE A 12 3.78 -4.10 22.67
N LEU A 13 3.85 -3.02 21.88
CA LEU A 13 3.90 -3.11 20.41
C LEU A 13 5.23 -3.64 19.88
N THR A 14 6.31 -3.42 20.62
CA THR A 14 7.67 -3.80 20.19
C THR A 14 8.21 -5.04 20.90
N ALA A 15 7.52 -5.54 21.94
CA ALA A 15 7.84 -6.79 22.60
C ALA A 15 7.83 -7.92 21.58
N GLY A 16 8.98 -8.56 21.37
CA GLY A 16 9.18 -9.64 20.38
C GLY A 16 8.45 -10.95 20.68
N GLY A 17 7.35 -10.92 21.43
CA GLY A 17 6.56 -12.09 21.80
C GLY A 17 5.72 -12.66 20.66
N HIS A 18 5.33 -11.84 19.67
CA HIS A 18 4.58 -12.29 18.50
C HIS A 18 4.94 -11.49 17.24
N PRO A 19 5.14 -12.10 16.06
CA PRO A 19 5.42 -11.36 14.83
C PRO A 19 4.26 -10.45 14.39
N ASN A 20 3.02 -10.88 14.64
CA ASN A 20 1.81 -10.14 14.26
C ASN A 20 1.20 -9.42 15.46
N VAL A 21 1.45 -8.11 15.59
CA VAL A 21 0.81 -7.25 16.57
C VAL A 21 -0.17 -6.31 15.86
N GLN A 22 -1.42 -6.24 16.32
CA GLN A 22 -2.46 -5.41 15.72
C GLN A 22 -2.93 -4.33 16.70
N LEU A 23 -2.68 -3.06 16.36
CA LEU A 23 -3.16 -1.95 17.17
C LEU A 23 -4.61 -1.59 16.82
N ARG A 24 -5.47 -1.51 17.83
CA ARG A 24 -6.86 -1.10 17.72
C ARG A 24 -7.16 0.07 18.65
N LEU A 25 -7.81 1.10 18.13
CA LEU A 25 -8.42 2.16 18.94
C LEU A 25 -9.88 1.84 19.18
N GLN A 26 -10.30 1.83 20.45
CA GLN A 26 -11.66 1.49 20.85
C GLN A 26 -12.26 2.52 21.82
N PRO A 27 -13.59 2.72 21.81
CA PRO A 27 -14.28 3.46 22.86
C PRO A 27 -14.07 2.80 24.24
N PRO A 28 -14.11 3.57 25.35
CA PRO A 28 -13.99 3.02 26.69
C PRO A 28 -15.00 1.88 26.94
N GLN A 29 -14.57 0.82 27.61
CA GLN A 29 -15.40 -0.34 27.94
C GLN A 29 -15.45 -0.57 29.46
N PRO A 30 -16.60 -0.97 30.04
CA PRO A 30 -16.67 -1.32 31.45
C PRO A 30 -15.67 -2.42 31.81
N GLY A 31 -14.87 -2.20 32.85
CA GLY A 31 -13.88 -3.19 33.32
C GLY A 31 -12.53 -3.14 32.60
N TYR A 32 -12.38 -2.34 31.55
CA TYR A 32 -11.11 -2.15 30.85
C TYR A 32 -10.67 -0.68 30.86
N LYS A 33 -9.38 -0.43 31.09
CA LYS A 33 -8.79 0.92 31.12
C LYS A 33 -7.40 0.89 30.50
N GLY A 34 -6.95 2.04 29.99
CA GLY A 34 -5.58 2.20 29.51
C GLY A 34 -5.33 1.49 28.18
N ILE A 35 -4.31 0.65 28.16
CA ILE A 35 -3.89 -0.17 27.03
C ILE A 35 -3.90 -1.64 27.47
N VAL A 36 -4.49 -2.51 26.67
CA VAL A 36 -4.63 -3.93 26.96
C VAL A 36 -4.09 -4.75 25.80
N ALA A 37 -3.28 -5.76 26.10
CA ALA A 37 -2.83 -6.76 25.14
C ALA A 37 -3.68 -8.02 25.28
N ILE A 38 -4.27 -8.47 24.18
CA ILE A 38 -5.11 -9.66 24.10
C ILE A 38 -4.38 -10.66 23.20
N PRO A 39 -3.75 -11.70 23.77
CA PRO A 39 -3.07 -12.72 22.98
C PRO A 39 -4.10 -13.58 22.23
N ASN A 40 -3.85 -13.82 20.95
CA ASN A 40 -4.55 -14.79 20.10
C ASN A 40 -3.56 -15.87 19.64
N ASN A 41 -4.06 -16.94 18.99
CA ASN A 41 -3.23 -18.07 18.57
C ASN A 41 -2.03 -17.65 17.69
N ASP A 42 -2.26 -16.72 16.76
CA ASP A 42 -1.26 -16.27 15.76
C ASP A 42 -1.12 -14.73 15.70
N SER A 43 -1.55 -14.02 16.75
CA SER A 43 -1.38 -12.57 16.84
C SER A 43 -1.51 -12.06 18.28
N THR A 44 -1.13 -10.81 18.51
CA THR A 44 -1.50 -10.08 19.72
C THR A 44 -2.30 -8.85 19.31
N GLU A 45 -3.54 -8.75 19.76
CA GLU A 45 -4.36 -7.55 19.58
C GLU A 45 -4.10 -6.58 20.73
N VAL A 46 -3.67 -5.38 20.40
CA VAL A 46 -3.37 -4.33 21.38
C VAL A 46 -4.46 -3.27 21.28
N VAL A 47 -5.29 -3.21 22.30
CA VAL A 47 -6.41 -2.28 22.38
C VAL A 47 -5.99 -1.07 23.20
N CYS A 48 -5.93 0.09 22.55
CA CYS A 48 -5.81 1.39 23.20
C CYS A 48 -7.20 2.03 23.31
N PHE A 49 -7.63 2.38 24.53
CA PHE A 49 -8.91 3.05 24.72
C PHE A 49 -8.79 4.56 24.48
N LEU A 50 -9.88 5.19 24.05
CA LEU A 50 -9.90 6.64 23.72
C LEU A 50 -9.40 7.54 24.86
N ASP A 51 -9.62 7.17 26.13
CA ASP A 51 -9.13 7.94 27.27
C ASP A 51 -7.60 7.91 27.35
N ALA A 52 -7.00 6.72 27.16
CA ALA A 52 -5.54 6.55 27.12
C ALA A 52 -4.93 7.26 25.91
N PHE A 53 -5.58 7.19 24.74
CA PHE A 53 -5.17 7.92 23.54
C PHE A 53 -5.12 9.44 23.79
N ARG A 54 -6.14 9.99 24.47
CA ARG A 54 -6.21 11.42 24.81
C ARG A 54 -5.13 11.82 25.81
N GLU A 55 -4.88 10.98 26.80
CA GLU A 55 -3.83 11.20 27.80
C GLU A 55 -2.44 11.25 27.13
N ILE A 56 -2.12 10.25 26.30
CA ILE A 56 -0.89 10.23 25.48
C ILE A 56 -0.77 11.51 24.65
N PHE A 57 -1.85 11.94 23.98
CA PHE A 57 -1.85 13.16 23.18
C PHE A 57 -1.47 14.38 24.03
N ILE A 58 -2.11 14.58 25.17
CA ILE A 58 -1.88 15.76 26.03
C ILE A 58 -0.45 15.77 26.56
N GLU A 59 0.03 14.65 27.10
CA GLU A 59 1.35 14.57 27.71
C GLU A 59 2.47 14.79 26.68
N CYS A 60 2.38 14.12 25.53
CA CYS A 60 3.42 14.22 24.53
C CYS A 60 3.45 15.60 23.84
N HIS A 61 2.30 16.24 23.62
CA HIS A 61 2.26 17.62 23.09
C HIS A 61 2.86 18.63 24.05
N LYS A 62 2.66 18.45 25.36
CA LYS A 62 3.29 19.34 26.34
C LYS A 62 4.82 19.24 26.28
N ILE A 63 5.37 18.02 26.21
CA ILE A 63 6.82 17.83 26.07
C ILE A 63 7.32 18.43 24.75
N LEU A 64 6.57 18.27 23.64
CA LEU A 64 6.94 18.89 22.37
C LEU A 64 6.97 20.42 22.47
N ALA A 65 5.99 21.05 23.12
CA ALA A 65 5.97 22.49 23.33
C ALA A 65 7.20 22.94 24.14
N ASP A 66 7.50 22.24 25.24
CA ASP A 66 8.69 22.51 26.05
C ASP A 66 9.99 22.38 25.22
N CYS A 67 10.09 21.35 24.35
CA CYS A 67 11.23 21.19 23.44
C CYS A 67 11.38 22.35 22.44
N LEU A 68 10.26 22.89 21.93
CA LEU A 68 10.26 23.97 20.93
C LEU A 68 10.52 25.33 21.57
N GLU A 69 10.11 25.54 22.81
CA GLU A 69 10.34 26.78 23.57
C GLU A 69 11.74 26.85 24.18
N ASN A 70 12.35 25.71 24.51
CA ASN A 70 13.70 25.63 25.09
C ASN A 70 14.80 26.03 24.09
N ARG A 71 15.12 27.33 24.06
CA ARG A 71 16.22 27.92 23.28
C ARG A 71 17.63 27.49 23.74
N THR A 72 17.73 26.82 24.89
CA THR A 72 18.99 26.34 25.48
C THR A 72 19.60 25.16 24.73
N GLY A 73 18.85 24.54 23.81
CA GLY A 73 19.33 23.46 22.93
C GLY A 73 19.42 22.08 23.58
N THR A 74 19.17 21.96 24.89
CA THR A 74 19.19 20.67 25.59
C THR A 74 17.86 19.95 25.40
N VAL A 75 17.90 18.80 24.71
CA VAL A 75 16.70 17.98 24.48
C VAL A 75 16.31 17.27 25.79
N PRO A 76 15.03 17.33 26.22
CA PRO A 76 14.56 16.59 27.38
C PRO A 76 14.82 15.08 27.25
N PRO A 77 15.20 14.37 28.33
CA PRO A 77 15.47 12.92 28.28
C PRO A 77 14.31 12.09 27.72
N ASP A 78 13.08 12.52 28.01
CA ASP A 78 11.85 11.87 27.59
C ASP A 78 11.38 12.26 26.17
N ALA A 79 12.10 13.15 25.48
CA ALA A 79 11.65 13.70 24.19
C ALA A 79 11.42 12.62 23.13
N PHE A 80 12.30 11.61 23.02
CA PHE A 80 12.10 10.53 22.06
C PHE A 80 10.80 9.77 22.34
N MET A 81 10.54 9.43 23.61
CA MET A 81 9.31 8.72 23.97
C MET A 81 8.07 9.60 23.74
N ALA A 82 8.18 10.92 23.94
CA ALA A 82 7.11 11.83 23.56
C ALA A 82 6.87 11.81 22.04
N THR A 83 7.93 11.77 21.22
CA THR A 83 7.77 11.65 19.76
C THR A 83 7.12 10.35 19.34
N ILE A 84 7.40 9.22 20.01
CA ILE A 84 6.70 7.94 19.79
C ILE A 84 5.18 8.12 20.00
N GLY A 85 4.76 8.72 21.11
CA GLY A 85 3.35 9.02 21.36
C GLY A 85 2.74 9.95 20.30
N LEU A 86 3.50 10.94 19.83
CA LEU A 86 3.06 11.86 18.77
C LEU A 86 2.95 11.21 17.39
N LEU A 87 3.75 10.20 17.06
CA LEU A 87 3.54 9.41 15.85
C LEU A 87 2.18 8.69 15.88
N PHE A 88 1.75 8.26 17.06
CA PHE A 88 0.45 7.62 17.24
C PHE A 88 -0.72 8.62 17.27
N THR A 89 -0.58 9.74 17.97
CA THR A 89 -1.69 10.67 18.20
C THR A 89 -1.72 11.87 17.25
N SER A 90 -0.63 12.14 16.53
CA SER A 90 -0.41 13.35 15.73
C SER A 90 0.48 13.08 14.52
N TYR A 91 0.15 12.01 13.79
CA TYR A 91 0.88 11.40 12.67
C TYR A 91 1.18 12.30 11.45
N GLU A 92 0.58 13.49 11.32
CA GLU A 92 0.95 14.48 10.29
C GLU A 92 1.65 15.72 10.85
N ASN A 93 2.02 15.72 12.14
CA ASN A 93 2.78 16.81 12.73
C ASN A 93 4.24 16.73 12.28
N ARG A 94 4.58 17.51 11.25
CA ARG A 94 5.92 17.54 10.65
C ARG A 94 7.03 17.88 11.65
N SER A 95 6.77 18.75 12.63
CA SER A 95 7.77 19.09 13.66
C SER A 95 8.06 17.89 14.55
N ALA A 96 7.02 17.14 14.95
CA ALA A 96 7.17 15.92 15.73
C ALA A 96 7.91 14.83 14.94
N LEU A 97 7.57 14.64 13.66
CA LEU A 97 8.22 13.68 12.75
C LEU A 97 9.70 13.99 12.54
N ASN A 98 10.04 15.25 12.23
CA ASN A 98 11.43 15.66 12.06
C ASN A 98 12.24 15.49 13.35
N MET A 99 11.63 15.79 14.51
CA MET A 99 12.26 15.59 15.81
C MET A 99 12.45 14.09 16.10
N HIS A 100 11.44 13.28 15.80
CA HIS A 100 11.50 11.83 15.94
C HIS A 100 12.64 11.24 15.12
N GLU A 101 12.67 11.54 13.82
CA GLU A 101 13.70 11.06 12.88
C GLU A 101 15.11 11.43 13.38
N ARG A 102 15.32 12.69 13.79
CA ARG A 102 16.61 13.12 14.34
C ARG A 102 17.00 12.32 15.59
N LEU A 103 16.10 12.22 16.57
CA LEU A 103 16.38 11.52 17.84
C LEU A 103 16.55 10.02 17.65
N PHE A 104 15.86 9.42 16.68
CA PHE A 104 16.04 8.03 16.31
C PHE A 104 17.44 7.80 15.71
N LEU A 105 17.86 8.62 14.75
CA LEU A 105 19.18 8.51 14.13
C LEU A 105 20.31 8.72 15.13
N GLU A 106 20.18 9.67 16.07
CA GLU A 106 21.14 9.85 17.17
C GLU A 106 21.28 8.60 18.07
N ARG A 107 20.25 7.75 18.17
CA ARG A 107 20.28 6.49 18.94
C ARG A 107 20.87 5.32 18.15
N MET A 108 20.89 5.42 16.82
CA MET A 108 21.42 4.39 15.94
C MET A 108 22.96 4.26 16.02
N ASP A 109 23.66 5.23 16.62
CA ASP A 109 25.11 5.17 16.87
C ASP A 109 25.50 4.24 18.04
N SER A 110 24.53 3.54 18.65
CA SER A 110 24.75 2.66 19.81
C SER A 110 25.01 1.20 19.41
N SER A 111 25.55 0.40 20.35
CA SER A 111 25.73 -1.05 20.16
C SER A 111 24.42 -1.82 19.97
N GLU A 112 23.27 -1.20 20.29
CA GLU A 112 21.92 -1.77 20.20
C GLU A 112 21.16 -1.28 18.94
N ALA A 113 21.87 -0.76 17.93
CA ALA A 113 21.27 -0.21 16.71
C ALA A 113 20.31 -1.17 16.00
N ALA A 114 20.71 -2.44 15.84
CA ALA A 114 19.90 -3.46 15.18
C ALA A 114 18.55 -3.68 15.89
N LYS A 115 18.59 -3.77 17.22
CA LYS A 115 17.42 -3.95 18.07
C LYS A 115 16.54 -2.70 18.06
N SER A 116 17.14 -1.52 18.14
CA SER A 116 16.43 -0.25 18.11
C SER A 116 15.69 -0.06 16.78
N LEU A 117 16.32 -0.43 15.66
CA LEU A 117 15.69 -0.39 14.34
C LEU A 117 14.55 -1.41 14.22
N ASP A 118 14.73 -2.64 14.69
CA ASP A 118 13.67 -3.66 14.69
C ASP A 118 12.45 -3.21 15.52
N GLN A 119 12.69 -2.60 16.69
CA GLN A 119 11.61 -2.05 17.52
C GLN A 119 10.88 -0.90 16.82
N GLU A 120 11.61 0.03 16.21
CA GLU A 120 11.02 1.15 15.47
C GLU A 120 10.20 0.67 14.26
N ILE A 121 10.72 -0.31 13.51
CA ILE A 121 9.98 -0.95 12.41
C ILE A 121 8.69 -1.56 12.93
N LYS A 122 8.74 -2.40 13.98
CA LYS A 122 7.54 -3.04 14.55
C LYS A 122 6.51 -2.02 15.02
N TYR A 123 6.97 -0.94 15.64
CA TYR A 123 6.10 0.15 16.09
C TYR A 123 5.37 0.79 14.91
N VAL A 124 6.10 1.21 13.87
CA VAL A 124 5.53 1.84 12.68
C VAL A 124 4.63 0.89 11.90
N GLU A 125 5.01 -0.39 11.78
CA GLU A 125 4.17 -1.44 11.18
C GLU A 125 2.82 -1.53 11.89
N ALA A 126 2.82 -1.57 13.23
CA ALA A 126 1.58 -1.62 14.02
C ALA A 126 0.70 -0.37 13.84
N LEU A 127 1.29 0.81 13.64
CA LEU A 127 0.54 2.02 13.31
C LEU A 127 -0.10 1.93 11.91
N LEU A 128 0.68 1.50 10.92
CA LEU A 128 0.27 1.39 9.51
C LEU A 128 -0.75 0.27 9.27
N THR A 129 -0.81 -0.75 10.13
CA THR A 129 -1.80 -1.83 10.10
C THR A 129 -2.89 -1.67 11.16
N SER A 130 -3.04 -0.48 11.73
CA SER A 130 -4.11 -0.19 12.70
C SER A 130 -5.48 0.03 12.05
N ASN A 131 -6.55 -0.09 12.85
CA ASN A 131 -7.91 0.27 12.42
C ASN A 131 -8.14 1.78 12.31
N ILE A 132 -7.17 2.61 12.68
CA ILE A 132 -7.28 4.06 12.61
C ILE A 132 -6.93 4.50 11.18
N GLY A 133 -7.97 4.75 10.37
CA GLY A 133 -7.78 5.07 8.94
C GLY A 133 -6.86 6.26 8.66
N LYS A 134 -6.76 7.22 9.59
CA LYS A 134 -5.84 8.35 9.42
C LYS A 134 -4.37 7.98 9.65
N LEU A 135 -4.07 7.02 10.53
CA LEU A 135 -2.72 6.48 10.70
C LEU A 135 -2.33 5.58 9.53
N ASN A 136 -3.21 4.64 9.20
CA ASN A 136 -3.03 3.69 8.11
C ASN A 136 -2.81 4.37 6.75
N LYS A 137 -3.44 5.54 6.52
CA LYS A 137 -3.27 6.36 5.30
C LYS A 137 -2.37 7.58 5.52
N SER A 138 -1.53 7.59 6.55
CA SER A 138 -0.63 8.71 6.81
C SER A 138 0.54 8.69 5.82
N SER A 139 0.60 9.71 4.96
CA SER A 139 1.70 9.84 3.99
C SER A 139 3.06 9.92 4.67
N SER A 140 3.13 10.62 5.80
CA SER A 140 4.35 10.83 6.57
C SER A 140 4.86 9.54 7.21
N LEU A 141 3.95 8.72 7.77
CA LEU A 141 4.33 7.42 8.34
C LEU A 141 4.80 6.44 7.26
N TRP A 142 4.17 6.41 6.08
CA TRP A 142 4.63 5.57 4.98
C TRP A 142 6.01 5.98 4.48
N ILE A 143 6.31 7.27 4.41
CA ILE A 143 7.65 7.77 4.07
C ILE A 143 8.66 7.37 5.14
N TRP A 144 8.31 7.49 6.42
CA TRP A 144 9.17 7.03 7.52
C TRP A 144 9.45 5.53 7.43
N TYR A 145 8.42 4.72 7.20
CA TYR A 145 8.57 3.27 7.01
C TYR A 145 9.52 2.93 5.86
N ARG A 146 9.46 3.63 4.72
CA ARG A 146 10.42 3.43 3.62
C ARG A 146 11.86 3.74 4.04
N LYS A 147 12.08 4.81 4.83
CA LYS A 147 13.41 5.11 5.38
C LYS A 147 13.92 4.00 6.30
N LEU A 148 13.04 3.44 7.14
CA LEU A 148 13.40 2.30 8.01
C LEU A 148 13.73 1.04 7.19
N VAL A 149 12.99 0.76 6.12
CA VAL A 149 13.28 -0.33 5.18
C VAL A 149 14.65 -0.13 4.51
N VAL A 150 14.98 1.09 4.10
CA VAL A 150 16.31 1.44 3.56
C VAL A 150 17.39 1.19 4.62
N LEU A 151 17.24 1.71 5.85
CA LEU A 151 18.19 1.47 6.94
C LEU A 151 18.39 -0.03 7.19
N GLN A 152 17.30 -0.80 7.28
CA GLN A 152 17.36 -2.24 7.53
C GLN A 152 18.12 -2.96 6.43
N ARG A 153 17.85 -2.60 5.18
CA ARG A 153 18.48 -3.19 4.00
C ARG A 153 19.97 -2.91 3.94
N GLU A 154 20.36 -1.65 4.10
CA GLU A 154 21.74 -1.22 3.90
C GLU A 154 22.64 -1.52 5.11
N MET A 155 22.09 -1.50 6.33
CA MET A 155 22.87 -1.72 7.56
C MET A 155 22.76 -3.14 8.11
N PHE A 156 21.66 -3.85 7.83
CA PHE A 156 21.35 -5.16 8.42
C PHE A 156 20.81 -6.15 7.37
N THR A 157 21.63 -6.43 6.36
CA THR A 157 21.28 -7.22 5.16
C THR A 157 20.68 -8.62 5.41
N THR A 158 20.85 -9.18 6.60
CA THR A 158 20.28 -10.49 6.98
C THR A 158 18.89 -10.41 7.60
N ALA A 159 18.41 -9.20 7.91
CA ALA A 159 17.11 -9.00 8.54
C ALA A 159 15.97 -9.20 7.53
N HIS A 160 14.97 -9.97 7.92
CA HIS A 160 13.79 -10.21 7.10
C HIS A 160 12.88 -8.99 7.06
N GLN A 161 12.54 -8.53 5.87
CA GLN A 161 11.66 -7.39 5.65
C GLN A 161 10.21 -7.86 5.49
N ARG A 162 9.27 -7.20 6.19
CA ARG A 162 7.85 -7.58 6.19
C ARG A 162 6.96 -6.70 5.32
N VAL A 163 7.56 -5.93 4.40
CA VAL A 163 6.88 -4.91 3.59
C VAL A 163 5.65 -5.45 2.86
N ILE A 164 5.75 -6.66 2.28
CA ILE A 164 4.63 -7.31 1.55
C ILE A 164 3.45 -7.56 2.50
N GLU A 165 3.72 -8.14 3.68
CA GLU A 165 2.68 -8.47 4.65
C GLU A 165 2.04 -7.23 5.26
N VAL A 166 2.85 -6.22 5.60
CA VAL A 166 2.37 -4.93 6.14
C VAL A 166 1.44 -4.23 5.16
N CYS A 167 1.82 -4.19 3.88
CA CYS A 167 0.99 -3.55 2.86
C CYS A 167 -0.30 -4.35 2.60
N ARG A 168 -0.24 -5.69 2.62
CA ARG A 168 -1.42 -6.56 2.53
C ARG A 168 -2.38 -6.29 3.68
N GLN A 169 -1.92 -6.37 4.93
CA GLN A 169 -2.73 -6.09 6.12
C GLN A 169 -3.34 -4.68 6.10
N SER A 170 -2.55 -3.69 5.65
CA SER A 170 -3.00 -2.32 5.52
C SER A 170 -4.13 -2.16 4.50
N ALA A 171 -4.02 -2.84 3.34
CA ALA A 171 -5.01 -2.82 2.27
C ALA A 171 -6.32 -3.54 2.68
N GLU A 172 -6.21 -4.67 3.39
CA GLU A 172 -7.39 -5.42 3.91
C GLU A 172 -8.25 -4.54 4.84
N LEU A 173 -7.62 -3.70 5.65
CA LEU A 173 -8.32 -2.84 6.60
C LEU A 173 -8.94 -1.60 5.95
N HIS A 174 -8.33 -1.08 4.89
CA HIS A 174 -8.72 0.19 4.29
C HIS A 174 -8.74 0.12 2.77
N PHE A 175 -9.96 0.11 2.24
CA PHE A 175 -10.21 0.14 0.80
C PHE A 175 -9.43 1.25 0.08
N ALA A 176 -8.85 0.87 -1.07
CA ALA A 176 -8.11 1.75 -1.96
C ALA A 176 -7.04 2.58 -1.24
N ASN A 177 -6.24 1.95 -0.37
CA ASN A 177 -5.14 2.61 0.30
C ASN A 177 -3.97 2.87 -0.66
N TYR A 178 -4.03 3.99 -1.39
CA TYR A 178 -3.00 4.39 -2.34
C TYR A 178 -1.57 4.38 -1.75
N TYR A 179 -1.39 4.70 -0.47
CA TYR A 179 -0.06 4.80 0.13
C TYR A 179 0.60 3.43 0.32
N CYS A 180 -0.14 2.40 0.74
CA CYS A 180 0.42 1.05 0.84
C CYS A 180 0.76 0.49 -0.54
N TRP A 181 -0.12 0.68 -1.54
CA TRP A 181 0.11 0.24 -2.91
C TRP A 181 1.25 1.01 -3.60
N ASN A 182 1.41 2.30 -3.29
CA ASN A 182 2.57 3.08 -3.74
C ASN A 182 3.87 2.56 -3.10
N THR A 183 3.84 2.18 -1.82
CA THR A 183 4.98 1.58 -1.13
C THR A 183 5.34 0.21 -1.71
N LEU A 184 4.36 -0.63 -2.05
CA LEU A 184 4.62 -1.90 -2.72
C LEU A 184 5.25 -1.75 -4.11
N ARG A 185 4.81 -0.76 -4.90
CA ARG A 185 5.43 -0.47 -6.20
C ARG A 185 6.88 -0.02 -6.05
N TRP A 186 7.13 0.91 -5.12
CA TRP A 186 8.49 1.30 -4.76
C TRP A 186 9.34 0.10 -4.33
N TYR A 187 8.80 -0.77 -3.46
CA TYR A 187 9.51 -1.93 -2.96
C TYR A 187 9.79 -2.98 -4.05
N TYR A 188 8.84 -3.21 -4.96
CA TYR A 188 9.02 -4.07 -6.13
C TYR A 188 10.24 -3.63 -6.96
N ASP A 189 10.37 -2.33 -7.23
CA ASP A 189 11.49 -1.82 -8.02
C ASP A 189 12.84 -1.99 -7.29
N VAL A 190 12.85 -1.81 -5.96
CA VAL A 190 14.03 -2.05 -5.12
C VAL A 190 14.48 -3.51 -5.18
N LEU A 191 13.54 -4.45 -5.09
CA LEU A 191 13.82 -5.89 -5.20
C LEU A 191 14.35 -6.24 -6.60
N GLU A 192 13.72 -5.69 -7.65
CA GLU A 192 14.11 -5.97 -9.04
C GLU A 192 15.54 -5.49 -9.33
N TRP A 193 15.93 -4.29 -8.90
CA TRP A 193 17.31 -3.80 -9.04
C TRP A 193 18.34 -4.58 -8.25
N SER A 194 17.88 -5.23 -7.20
CA SER A 194 18.73 -6.03 -6.34
C SER A 194 18.80 -7.49 -6.77
N ASN A 195 18.11 -7.85 -7.88
CA ASN A 195 17.97 -9.21 -8.39
C ASN A 195 17.37 -10.18 -7.36
N GLU A 196 16.49 -9.69 -6.50
CA GLU A 196 15.73 -10.52 -5.55
C GLU A 196 14.48 -11.10 -6.20
N ASP A 197 13.95 -12.16 -5.60
CA ASP A 197 12.74 -12.81 -6.10
C ASP A 197 11.51 -11.93 -5.84
N VAL A 198 10.96 -11.38 -6.93
CA VAL A 198 9.75 -10.55 -6.92
C VAL A 198 8.46 -11.38 -7.04
N THR A 199 8.55 -12.70 -7.20
CA THR A 199 7.40 -13.59 -7.42
C THR A 199 6.38 -13.54 -6.28
N PRO A 200 6.78 -13.63 -4.98
CA PRO A 200 5.82 -13.56 -3.87
C PRO A 200 5.02 -12.25 -3.86
N LEU A 201 5.68 -11.14 -4.21
CA LEU A 201 5.05 -9.83 -4.27
C LEU A 201 4.01 -9.79 -5.40
N ARG A 202 4.36 -10.25 -6.60
CA ARG A 202 3.43 -10.32 -7.75
C ARG A 202 2.22 -11.20 -7.47
N GLU A 203 2.43 -12.37 -6.88
CA GLU A 203 1.36 -13.30 -6.53
C GLU A 203 0.40 -12.72 -5.50
N MET A 204 0.93 -12.06 -4.47
CA MET A 204 0.11 -11.39 -3.46
C MET A 204 -0.75 -10.28 -4.08
N VAL A 205 -0.14 -9.38 -4.87
CA VAL A 205 -0.87 -8.27 -5.53
C VAL A 205 -1.93 -8.82 -6.48
N ARG A 206 -1.61 -9.86 -7.26
CA ARG A 206 -2.56 -10.53 -8.16
C ARG A 206 -3.74 -11.12 -7.38
N ALA A 207 -3.48 -11.93 -6.36
CA ALA A 207 -4.53 -12.55 -5.55
C ALA A 207 -5.43 -11.49 -4.89
N PHE A 208 -4.86 -10.40 -4.40
CA PHE A 208 -5.61 -9.29 -3.80
C PHE A 208 -6.49 -8.58 -4.83
N ALA A 209 -5.95 -8.21 -5.99
CA ALA A 209 -6.72 -7.49 -7.02
C ALA A 209 -7.94 -8.31 -7.51
N PHE A 210 -7.75 -9.61 -7.74
CA PHE A 210 -8.81 -10.51 -8.22
C PHE A 210 -9.90 -10.75 -7.15
N SER A 211 -9.57 -10.63 -5.86
CA SER A 211 -10.55 -10.72 -4.76
C SER A 211 -11.21 -9.38 -4.41
N HIS A 212 -10.64 -8.26 -4.88
CA HIS A 212 -11.09 -6.90 -4.57
C HIS A 212 -11.31 -6.07 -5.84
N LEU A 213 -12.30 -6.47 -6.66
CA LEU A 213 -12.58 -5.86 -7.98
C LEU A 213 -12.70 -4.32 -7.96
N ARG A 214 -13.18 -3.75 -6.84
CA ARG A 214 -13.38 -2.31 -6.69
C ARG A 214 -12.12 -1.54 -6.28
N ASP A 215 -11.07 -2.20 -5.80
CA ASP A 215 -9.87 -1.54 -5.31
C ASP A 215 -8.98 -1.07 -6.48
N VAL A 216 -9.22 0.16 -6.94
CA VAL A 216 -8.46 0.76 -8.04
C VAL A 216 -6.94 0.76 -7.80
N SER A 217 -6.50 0.89 -6.54
CA SER A 217 -5.07 0.99 -6.24
C SER A 217 -4.37 -0.37 -6.34
N ALA A 218 -5.07 -1.46 -6.00
CA ALA A 218 -4.57 -2.82 -6.21
C ALA A 218 -4.42 -3.16 -7.70
N TRP A 219 -5.41 -2.78 -8.53
CA TRP A 219 -5.35 -2.96 -9.98
C TRP A 219 -4.25 -2.11 -10.64
N ASP A 220 -4.07 -0.88 -10.17
CA ASP A 220 -2.96 -0.01 -10.59
C ASP A 220 -1.61 -0.63 -10.25
N ALA A 221 -1.46 -1.17 -9.05
CA ALA A 221 -0.27 -1.91 -8.67
C ALA A 221 -0.07 -3.12 -9.60
N LEU A 222 -1.08 -3.98 -9.78
CA LEU A 222 -0.96 -5.18 -10.60
C LEU A 222 -0.44 -4.88 -12.01
N SER A 223 -1.02 -3.87 -12.68
CA SER A 223 -0.54 -3.44 -14.01
C SER A 223 0.90 -2.92 -13.96
N TYR A 224 1.25 -2.11 -12.94
CA TYR A 224 2.59 -1.58 -12.77
C TYR A 224 3.67 -2.68 -12.69
N LEU A 225 3.44 -3.70 -11.87
CA LEU A 225 4.38 -4.82 -11.63
C LEU A 225 4.67 -5.68 -12.88
N HIS A 226 3.88 -5.51 -13.93
CA HIS A 226 3.98 -6.21 -15.22
C HIS A 226 4.31 -5.26 -16.38
N SER A 227 4.55 -3.97 -16.09
CA SER A 227 4.94 -2.93 -17.07
C SER A 227 6.40 -2.49 -16.88
N ASP A 228 6.91 -1.58 -17.73
CA ASP A 228 8.19 -0.88 -17.44
C ASP A 228 8.02 0.13 -16.29
N GLY A 229 7.90 -0.37 -15.07
CA GLY A 229 8.18 0.39 -13.86
C GLY A 229 9.70 0.59 -13.69
N GLY A 230 10.12 1.75 -13.14
CA GLY A 230 11.45 1.85 -12.55
C GLY A 230 12.16 3.22 -12.55
N ALA A 231 11.85 4.15 -13.46
CA ALA A 231 12.66 5.39 -13.51
C ALA A 231 12.43 6.31 -12.29
N TYR A 232 11.19 6.43 -11.81
CA TYR A 232 10.85 7.35 -10.72
C TYR A 232 11.29 6.82 -9.34
N THR A 233 11.09 5.54 -9.09
CA THR A 233 11.28 4.89 -7.78
C THR A 233 12.75 4.69 -7.41
N SER A 234 13.67 4.65 -8.39
CA SER A 234 15.12 4.56 -8.15
C SER A 234 15.67 5.87 -7.63
N SER A 235 15.20 6.96 -8.22
CA SER A 235 15.50 8.30 -7.72
C SER A 235 14.98 8.48 -6.29
N GLU A 236 13.83 7.89 -5.95
CA GLU A 236 13.28 7.98 -4.60
C GLU A 236 14.10 7.17 -3.59
N TYR A 237 14.45 5.91 -3.90
CA TYR A 237 15.29 5.09 -3.02
C TYR A 237 16.64 5.76 -2.73
N THR A 238 17.34 6.21 -3.78
CA THR A 238 18.61 6.92 -3.65
C THR A 238 18.45 8.19 -2.84
N ARG A 239 17.38 8.97 -3.06
CA ARG A 239 17.09 10.17 -2.26
C ARG A 239 16.87 9.82 -0.78
N LEU A 240 16.13 8.75 -0.48
CA LEU A 240 15.91 8.32 0.91
C LEU A 240 17.21 7.88 1.58
N ALA A 241 18.04 7.09 0.90
CA ALA A 241 19.35 6.68 1.38
C ALA A 241 20.27 7.88 1.66
N GLN A 242 20.32 8.86 0.73
CA GLN A 242 21.09 10.09 0.92
C GLN A 242 20.60 10.92 2.11
N CYS A 243 19.28 11.01 2.32
CA CYS A 243 18.73 11.68 3.51
C CYS A 243 19.18 11.01 4.83
N LEU A 244 19.51 9.73 4.78
CA LEU A 244 20.00 8.94 5.92
C LEU A 244 21.54 8.92 6.01
N GLY A 245 22.24 9.63 5.13
CA GLY A 245 23.71 9.63 5.07
C GLY A 245 24.31 8.32 4.53
N LEU A 246 23.52 7.52 3.82
CA LEU A 246 23.96 6.25 3.24
C LEU A 246 24.37 6.43 1.77
N GLU A 247 25.49 5.84 1.39
CA GLU A 247 25.89 5.71 -0.01
C GLU A 247 25.35 4.40 -0.58
N VAL A 248 24.38 4.49 -1.50
CA VAL A 248 23.80 3.31 -2.14
C VAL A 248 24.01 3.35 -3.65
N GLN A 249 24.39 2.21 -4.22
CA GLN A 249 24.49 2.00 -5.65
C GLN A 249 23.47 0.94 -6.08
N LEU A 250 22.33 1.39 -6.60
CA LEU A 250 21.36 0.50 -7.24
C LEU A 250 21.86 0.11 -8.63
N LYS A 251 21.76 -1.18 -8.97
CA LYS A 251 22.07 -1.66 -10.32
C LYS A 251 20.82 -1.58 -11.18
N PRO A 252 20.91 -1.07 -12.42
CA PRO A 252 19.75 -1.07 -13.31
C PRO A 252 19.29 -2.52 -13.57
N PRO A 253 17.99 -2.74 -13.87
CA PRO A 253 17.50 -4.07 -14.21
C PRO A 253 18.23 -4.59 -15.45
N LEU A 254 18.49 -5.89 -15.49
CA LEU A 254 19.05 -6.53 -16.68
C LEU A 254 18.09 -6.41 -17.87
N ALA A 255 18.60 -6.20 -19.08
CA ALA A 255 17.76 -6.12 -20.30
C ALA A 255 16.88 -7.38 -20.51
N THR A 256 17.33 -8.53 -20.00
CA THR A 256 16.56 -9.79 -19.99
C THR A 256 15.30 -9.71 -19.13
N ALA A 257 15.26 -8.84 -18.11
CA ALA A 257 14.09 -8.63 -17.27
C ALA A 257 12.95 -7.96 -18.04
N ALA A 258 13.25 -7.00 -18.94
CA ALA A 258 12.24 -6.32 -19.74
C ALA A 258 11.47 -7.30 -20.66
N GLN A 259 12.19 -8.16 -21.38
CA GLN A 259 11.56 -9.17 -22.23
C GLN A 259 10.71 -10.16 -21.42
N ALA A 260 11.21 -10.60 -20.26
CA ALA A 260 10.45 -11.47 -19.36
C ALA A 260 9.18 -10.78 -18.82
N ARG A 261 9.20 -9.46 -18.59
CA ARG A 261 8.03 -8.67 -18.21
C ARG A 261 6.99 -8.63 -19.32
N CYS A 262 7.37 -8.34 -20.57
CA CYS A 262 6.43 -8.32 -21.70
C CYS A 262 5.70 -9.66 -21.85
N GLN A 263 6.42 -10.78 -21.73
CA GLN A 263 5.81 -12.11 -21.79
C GLN A 263 4.82 -12.34 -20.64
N LYS A 264 5.21 -12.03 -19.39
CA LYS A 264 4.32 -12.16 -18.23
C LYS A 264 3.10 -11.24 -18.32
N ALA A 265 3.25 -10.05 -18.91
CA ALA A 265 2.14 -9.14 -19.18
C ALA A 265 1.14 -9.75 -20.18
N ALA A 266 1.62 -10.39 -21.25
CA ALA A 266 0.76 -11.09 -22.21
C ALA A 266 0.02 -12.27 -21.56
N GLU A 267 0.69 -13.03 -20.70
CA GLU A 267 0.09 -14.14 -19.95
C GLU A 267 -1.02 -13.65 -19.02
N LEU A 268 -0.75 -12.58 -18.25
CA LEU A 268 -1.75 -11.97 -17.37
C LEU A 268 -2.91 -11.34 -18.15
N ALA A 269 -2.66 -10.72 -19.31
CA ALA A 269 -3.72 -10.17 -20.15
C ALA A 269 -4.70 -11.26 -20.63
N ARG A 270 -4.20 -12.41 -21.09
CA ARG A 270 -5.03 -13.56 -21.46
C ARG A 270 -5.85 -14.08 -20.29
N GLU A 271 -5.22 -14.17 -19.12
CA GLU A 271 -5.91 -14.56 -17.90
C GLU A 271 -7.04 -13.59 -17.52
N LEU A 272 -6.77 -12.28 -17.59
CA LEU A 272 -7.76 -11.26 -17.26
C LEU A 272 -8.97 -11.28 -18.18
N ILE A 273 -8.77 -11.51 -19.48
CA ILE A 273 -9.88 -11.67 -20.43
C ILE A 273 -10.76 -12.84 -20.00
N LYS A 274 -10.15 -14.01 -19.76
CA LYS A 274 -10.86 -15.19 -19.27
C LYS A 274 -11.59 -14.93 -17.95
N PHE A 275 -10.94 -14.24 -17.02
CA PHE A 275 -11.53 -13.90 -15.72
C PHE A 275 -12.73 -12.96 -15.86
N ILE A 276 -12.60 -11.90 -16.67
CA ILE A 276 -13.68 -10.94 -16.95
C ILE A 276 -14.91 -11.66 -17.52
N ASP A 277 -14.69 -12.58 -18.47
CA ASP A 277 -15.78 -13.33 -19.12
C ASP A 277 -16.37 -14.43 -18.22
N THR A 278 -15.55 -15.08 -17.39
CA THR A 278 -16.02 -16.20 -16.54
C THR A 278 -16.73 -15.70 -15.28
N CYS A 279 -16.32 -14.55 -14.75
CA CYS A 279 -16.81 -14.02 -13.47
C CYS A 279 -17.74 -12.81 -13.63
N ASP A 280 -18.21 -12.53 -14.85
CA ASP A 280 -19.11 -11.43 -15.17
C ASP A 280 -18.65 -10.06 -14.59
N VAL A 281 -17.34 -9.81 -14.60
CA VAL A 281 -16.72 -8.62 -13.99
C VAL A 281 -17.26 -7.34 -14.63
N CYS A 282 -17.78 -6.43 -13.80
CA CYS A 282 -18.37 -5.15 -14.23
C CYS A 282 -17.57 -3.93 -13.80
N GLU A 283 -16.56 -4.11 -12.94
CA GLU A 283 -15.69 -3.06 -12.44
C GLU A 283 -14.68 -2.64 -13.51
N TRP A 284 -14.67 -1.36 -13.87
CA TRP A 284 -13.75 -0.79 -14.86
C TRP A 284 -12.27 -1.00 -14.52
N ASN A 285 -11.92 -1.20 -13.25
CA ASN A 285 -10.53 -1.35 -12.82
C ASN A 285 -9.82 -2.53 -13.50
N ALA A 286 -10.51 -3.68 -13.66
CA ALA A 286 -9.95 -4.85 -14.34
C ALA A 286 -9.70 -4.59 -15.83
N TYR A 287 -10.65 -3.90 -16.49
CA TYR A 287 -10.50 -3.47 -17.89
C TYR A 287 -9.37 -2.45 -18.05
N ARG A 288 -9.24 -1.48 -17.15
CA ARG A 288 -8.13 -0.52 -17.19
C ARG A 288 -6.78 -1.23 -16.98
N CYS A 289 -6.71 -2.20 -16.07
CA CYS A 289 -5.52 -3.03 -15.89
C CYS A 289 -5.19 -3.80 -17.18
N LEU A 290 -6.19 -4.44 -17.80
CA LEU A 290 -6.02 -5.13 -19.07
C LEU A 290 -5.51 -4.18 -20.16
N TYR A 291 -6.12 -3.00 -20.33
CA TYR A 291 -5.67 -1.99 -21.28
C TYR A 291 -4.18 -1.67 -21.10
N LEU A 292 -3.74 -1.38 -19.87
CA LEU A 292 -2.34 -1.07 -19.57
C LEU A 292 -1.41 -2.25 -19.91
N LEU A 293 -1.80 -3.49 -19.61
CA LEU A 293 -1.01 -4.67 -19.96
C LEU A 293 -0.90 -4.87 -21.48
N LEU A 294 -1.97 -4.58 -22.23
CA LEU A 294 -1.97 -4.70 -23.69
C LEU A 294 -0.98 -3.72 -24.34
N GLN A 295 -0.86 -2.50 -23.81
CA GLN A 295 0.12 -1.52 -24.29
C GLN A 295 1.57 -2.00 -24.12
N TYR A 296 1.84 -2.85 -23.12
CA TYR A 296 3.20 -3.32 -22.80
C TYR A 296 3.54 -4.71 -23.36
N SER A 297 2.55 -5.57 -23.56
CA SER A 297 2.77 -7.00 -23.79
C SER A 297 3.28 -7.37 -25.20
N HIS A 298 3.38 -6.42 -26.13
CA HIS A 298 3.71 -6.63 -27.56
C HIS A 298 2.93 -7.79 -28.22
N CYS A 299 1.77 -8.14 -27.67
CA CYS A 299 0.96 -9.24 -28.19
C CYS A 299 0.07 -8.77 -29.35
N ASN A 300 -0.45 -9.71 -30.14
CA ASN A 300 -1.44 -9.43 -31.16
C ASN A 300 -2.79 -9.09 -30.49
N THR A 301 -2.98 -7.81 -30.15
CA THR A 301 -4.17 -7.33 -29.43
C THR A 301 -5.46 -7.56 -30.21
N ALA A 302 -5.41 -7.46 -31.55
CA ALA A 302 -6.56 -7.69 -32.43
C ALA A 302 -7.05 -9.14 -32.36
N GLU A 303 -6.12 -10.11 -32.41
CA GLU A 303 -6.45 -11.53 -32.23
C GLU A 303 -6.98 -11.81 -30.83
N LEU A 304 -6.34 -11.23 -29.81
CA LEU A 304 -6.68 -11.46 -28.42
C LEU A 304 -8.08 -10.95 -28.05
N LEU A 305 -8.52 -9.84 -28.67
CA LEU A 305 -9.82 -9.20 -28.40
C LEU A 305 -10.89 -9.49 -29.48
N ALA A 306 -10.58 -10.33 -30.47
CA ALA A 306 -11.48 -10.62 -31.60
C ALA A 306 -12.86 -11.12 -31.15
N GLN A 307 -12.91 -11.96 -30.11
CA GLN A 307 -14.16 -12.46 -29.56
C GLN A 307 -15.02 -11.31 -28.99
N TRP A 308 -14.43 -10.39 -28.22
CA TRP A 308 -15.16 -9.26 -27.64
C TRP A 308 -15.68 -8.32 -28.72
N GLN A 309 -14.94 -8.13 -29.82
CA GLN A 309 -15.44 -7.35 -30.96
C GLN A 309 -16.68 -8.02 -31.57
N GLN A 310 -16.65 -9.33 -31.83
CA GLN A 310 -17.81 -10.06 -32.37
C GLN A 310 -19.03 -10.04 -31.44
N GLU A 311 -18.80 -10.19 -30.13
CA GLU A 311 -19.85 -10.09 -29.12
C GLU A 311 -20.49 -8.70 -29.12
N LEU A 312 -19.66 -7.64 -29.21
CA LEU A 312 -20.13 -6.27 -29.24
C LEU A 312 -20.91 -5.96 -30.51
N ASP A 313 -20.44 -6.41 -31.69
CA ASP A 313 -21.15 -6.25 -32.96
C ASP A 313 -22.53 -6.92 -32.90
N SER A 314 -22.60 -8.14 -32.33
CA SER A 314 -23.85 -8.87 -32.11
C SER A 314 -24.79 -8.16 -31.13
N PHE A 315 -24.23 -7.55 -30.08
CA PHE A 315 -24.98 -6.77 -29.09
C PHE A 315 -25.54 -5.48 -29.69
N GLU A 316 -24.72 -4.69 -30.40
CA GLU A 316 -25.12 -3.42 -31.00
C GLU A 316 -26.14 -3.61 -32.13
N SER A 317 -26.11 -4.74 -32.86
CA SER A 317 -27.15 -5.06 -33.85
C SER A 317 -28.56 -5.21 -33.25
N LYS A 318 -28.65 -5.47 -31.94
CA LYS A 318 -29.90 -5.72 -31.21
C LYS A 318 -30.36 -4.53 -30.36
N VAL A 319 -29.50 -3.54 -30.15
CA VAL A 319 -29.75 -2.41 -29.24
C VAL A 319 -29.73 -1.10 -30.02
N MET A 320 -30.76 -0.28 -29.85
CA MET A 320 -30.79 1.05 -30.46
C MET A 320 -29.78 1.96 -29.76
N LEU A 321 -28.78 2.46 -30.47
CA LEU A 321 -27.82 3.43 -29.95
C LEU A 321 -28.33 4.88 -30.15
N VAL A 322 -28.25 5.73 -29.12
CA VAL A 322 -28.38 7.20 -29.25
C VAL A 322 -27.09 7.86 -28.82
N ARG A 323 -26.50 8.62 -29.75
CA ARG A 323 -25.22 9.33 -29.56
C ARG A 323 -24.07 8.38 -29.14
N GLY A 324 -24.06 7.15 -29.68
CA GLY A 324 -23.04 6.14 -29.37
C GLY A 324 -23.26 5.40 -28.04
N CYS A 325 -24.23 5.84 -27.22
CA CYS A 325 -24.66 5.15 -26.01
C CYS A 325 -25.89 4.29 -26.31
N PRO A 326 -25.96 3.03 -25.87
CA PRO A 326 -27.19 2.25 -26.00
C PRO A 326 -28.34 2.95 -25.28
N ILE A 327 -29.45 3.17 -25.98
CA ILE A 327 -30.73 3.41 -25.32
C ILE A 327 -31.15 2.07 -24.76
N LEU A 328 -31.13 1.98 -23.43
CA LEU A 328 -31.81 0.91 -22.74
C LEU A 328 -33.29 0.98 -23.16
N PRO A 329 -33.87 -0.07 -23.75
CA PRO A 329 -35.32 -0.22 -23.69
C PRO A 329 -35.69 0.01 -22.24
N GLN A 330 -36.64 0.91 -21.94
CA GLN A 330 -37.09 1.11 -20.56
C GLN A 330 -37.42 -0.27 -20.01
N LEU A 331 -36.53 -0.81 -19.18
CA LEU A 331 -36.70 -2.13 -18.60
C LEU A 331 -38.02 -2.04 -17.88
N ALA A 332 -38.97 -2.90 -18.28
CA ALA A 332 -40.25 -2.99 -17.58
C ALA A 332 -39.93 -3.06 -16.08
N PRO A 333 -40.65 -2.31 -15.22
CA PRO A 333 -40.33 -2.22 -13.80
C PRO A 333 -40.37 -3.62 -13.18
N GLY A 334 -39.18 -4.20 -13.00
CA GLY A 334 -38.98 -5.64 -12.78
C GLY A 334 -37.54 -6.15 -12.97
N ASN A 335 -36.54 -5.25 -13.03
CA ASN A 335 -35.08 -5.44 -12.89
C ASN A 335 -34.54 -6.88 -13.06
N ASP A 336 -34.20 -7.26 -14.30
CA ASP A 336 -33.30 -8.40 -14.53
C ASP A 336 -31.86 -7.96 -14.23
N LEU A 337 -31.38 -8.34 -13.03
CA LEU A 337 -30.02 -8.05 -12.57
C LEU A 337 -28.95 -8.59 -13.53
N LEU A 338 -29.20 -9.73 -14.19
CA LEU A 338 -28.24 -10.34 -15.11
C LEU A 338 -28.11 -9.52 -16.39
N GLU A 339 -29.22 -8.96 -16.88
CA GLU A 339 -29.22 -8.11 -18.05
C GLU A 339 -28.49 -6.77 -17.78
N ASP A 340 -28.65 -6.18 -16.58
CA ASP A 340 -27.89 -4.99 -16.17
C ASP A 340 -26.37 -5.27 -16.07
N ILE A 341 -25.99 -6.41 -15.48
CA ILE A 341 -24.59 -6.87 -15.43
C ILE A 341 -24.03 -7.02 -16.85
N ARG A 342 -24.73 -7.76 -17.72
CA ARG A 342 -24.31 -7.98 -19.11
C ARG A 342 -24.13 -6.66 -19.86
N GLN A 343 -25.05 -5.73 -19.71
CA GLN A 343 -24.96 -4.41 -20.35
C GLN A 343 -23.75 -3.62 -19.86
N LYS A 344 -23.49 -3.60 -18.55
CA LYS A 344 -22.28 -2.96 -17.98
C LYS A 344 -21.01 -3.58 -18.53
N GLN A 345 -20.95 -4.90 -18.65
CA GLN A 345 -19.82 -5.58 -19.25
C GLN A 345 -19.60 -5.17 -20.72
N MET A 346 -20.66 -5.18 -21.54
CA MET A 346 -20.56 -4.77 -22.95
C MET A 346 -20.07 -3.33 -23.08
N MET A 347 -20.54 -2.42 -22.22
CA MET A 347 -20.07 -1.03 -22.20
C MET A 347 -18.59 -0.92 -21.84
N ASN A 348 -18.11 -1.69 -20.87
CA ASN A 348 -16.70 -1.71 -20.51
C ASN A 348 -15.83 -2.34 -21.61
N LYS A 349 -16.27 -3.44 -22.24
CA LYS A 349 -15.60 -4.05 -23.40
C LYS A 349 -15.48 -3.04 -24.55
N LYS A 350 -16.58 -2.36 -24.90
CA LYS A 350 -16.60 -1.28 -25.91
C LYS A 350 -15.62 -0.17 -25.57
N ARG A 351 -15.63 0.31 -24.33
CA ARG A 351 -14.72 1.37 -23.87
C ARG A 351 -13.26 0.95 -24.00
N LEU A 352 -12.91 -0.28 -23.62
CA LEU A 352 -11.56 -0.79 -23.75
C LEU A 352 -11.14 -0.90 -25.22
N LEU A 353 -11.98 -1.48 -26.08
CA LEU A 353 -11.71 -1.62 -27.52
C LEU A 353 -11.47 -0.26 -28.17
N HIS A 354 -12.29 0.74 -27.83
CA HIS A 354 -12.10 2.12 -28.29
C HIS A 354 -10.73 2.67 -27.88
N MET A 355 -10.35 2.53 -26.61
CA MET A 355 -9.04 3.00 -26.12
C MET A 355 -7.87 2.28 -26.82
N VAL A 356 -8.00 0.97 -27.10
CA VAL A 356 -6.98 0.21 -27.82
C VAL A 356 -6.86 0.72 -29.26
N HIS A 357 -7.97 0.93 -29.96
CA HIS A 357 -7.96 1.46 -31.34
C HIS A 357 -7.39 2.89 -31.41
N GLU A 358 -7.74 3.76 -30.45
CA GLU A 358 -7.19 5.12 -30.38
C GLU A 358 -5.68 5.12 -30.18
N ALA A 359 -5.17 4.26 -29.27
CA ALA A 359 -3.73 4.13 -29.04
C ALA A 359 -2.99 3.67 -30.30
N GLN A 360 -3.57 2.72 -31.06
CA GLN A 360 -2.97 2.20 -32.30
C GLN A 360 -3.05 3.17 -33.48
N ALA A 361 -3.99 4.11 -33.49
CA ALA A 361 -4.14 5.10 -34.56
C ALA A 361 -3.27 6.36 -34.36
N GLY A 362 -2.77 6.57 -33.13
CA GLY A 362 -1.90 7.70 -32.77
C GLY A 362 -0.40 7.40 -32.85
N GLU A 363 -0.03 6.14 -33.08
CA GLU A 363 1.33 5.69 -33.45
C GLU A 363 1.50 5.70 -34.97
#